data_AF-A0AAU9XRH7-F1
#
_entry.id   AF-A0AAU9XRH7-F1
#
_cell.length_a   1.000
_cell.length_b   1.000
_cell.length_c   1.000
_cell.angle_alpha   90.00
_cell.angle_beta   90.00
_cell.angle_gamma   90.00
#
_symmetry.space_group_name_H-M   'P 1'
#
loop_
_entity.id
_entity.type
_entity.pdbx_description
1 polymer ?
#
loop_
_entity_poly.entity_id
_entity_poly.type
_entity_poly.pdbx_seq_one_letter_code
_entity_poly.pdbx_strand_id
1 'polypeptide(L)'
;MKWTEEHELLMLRELMLLQPWLHKKGTSERGDDWEKLAVSLNAIPYPQFRVTQRSVRDHYSTMEKRRKKVREEDRASGIAPEEDKELDQLLDETIELFDESDKITDQTKQKQEEEAKKAEEMRKRSLETFKDSAKRNADEQPKKGRASGPSTLAYLKDRAEVEATLKRDELEIKRLELALQAKEQEGRQQQFDMMNKQTRDIQQLQQQFMQMNANMMQQHQQQTLALMELMKKFAGK
;
A
#
# COMPACT_ATOMS: atom_id res chain seq x y z
N MET A 1 20.00 -30.58 2.48
CA MET A 1 20.22 -29.89 3.78
C MET A 1 19.01 -30.12 4.67
N LYS A 2 19.15 -30.16 5.99
CA LYS A 2 18.00 -30.19 6.92
C LYS A 2 17.70 -28.76 7.41
N TRP A 3 16.45 -28.36 7.35
CA TRP A 3 15.99 -27.09 7.91
C TRP A 3 15.85 -27.22 9.42
N THR A 4 16.37 -26.24 10.15
CA THR A 4 16.18 -26.10 11.60
C THR A 4 15.48 -24.78 11.87
N GLU A 5 15.02 -24.57 13.10
CA GLU A 5 14.37 -23.32 13.53
C GLU A 5 15.24 -22.09 13.26
N GLU A 6 16.56 -22.19 13.47
CA GLU A 6 17.52 -21.11 13.16
C GLU A 6 17.60 -20.79 11.66
N HIS A 7 17.52 -21.82 10.81
CA HIS A 7 17.47 -21.61 9.36
C HIS A 7 16.16 -20.96 8.93
N GLU A 8 15.03 -21.39 9.52
CA GLU A 8 13.70 -20.84 9.26
C GLU A 8 13.63 -19.36 9.68
N LEU A 9 14.17 -19.01 10.85
CA LEU A 9 14.26 -17.64 11.34
C LEU A 9 15.06 -16.73 10.40
N LEU A 10 16.28 -17.15 10.03
CA LEU A 10 17.12 -16.36 9.13
C LEU A 10 16.50 -16.21 7.75
N MET A 11 15.87 -17.28 7.24
CA MET A 11 15.13 -17.23 5.99
C MET A 11 14.01 -16.20 6.02
N LEU A 12 13.19 -16.16 7.08
CA LEU A 12 12.10 -15.20 7.19
C LEU A 12 12.60 -13.77 7.39
N ARG A 13 13.67 -13.56 8.16
CA ARG A 13 14.30 -12.25 8.30
C ARG A 13 14.81 -11.72 6.97
N GLU A 14 15.47 -12.57 6.18
CA GLU A 14 15.95 -12.19 4.86
C GLU A 14 14.78 -11.94 3.88
N LEU A 15 13.67 -12.68 4.03
CA LEU A 15 12.43 -12.42 3.30
C LEU A 15 11.88 -11.02 3.61
N MET A 16 11.91 -10.62 4.88
CA MET A 16 11.49 -9.28 5.33
C MET A 16 12.35 -8.15 4.77
N LEU A 17 13.61 -8.42 4.47
CA LEU A 17 14.49 -7.46 3.82
C LEU A 17 14.25 -7.37 2.31
N LEU A 18 14.05 -8.51 1.63
CA LEU A 18 13.85 -8.55 0.18
C LEU A 18 12.42 -8.22 -0.25
N GLN A 19 11.44 -8.37 0.65
CA GLN A 19 10.03 -8.04 0.46
C GLN A 19 9.41 -8.54 -0.86
N PRO A 20 9.46 -9.85 -1.17
CA PRO A 20 8.98 -10.37 -2.47
C PRO A 20 7.48 -10.15 -2.72
N TRP A 21 6.69 -9.90 -1.67
CA TRP A 21 5.26 -9.58 -1.79
C TRP A 21 5.02 -8.27 -2.53
N LEU A 22 5.95 -7.31 -2.55
CA LEU A 22 5.77 -6.05 -3.28
C LEU A 22 5.63 -6.27 -4.80
N HIS A 23 6.28 -7.30 -5.33
CA HIS A 23 6.11 -7.70 -6.72
C HIS A 23 4.89 -8.59 -6.88
N LYS A 24 4.19 -8.49 -8.01
CA LYS A 24 2.96 -9.23 -8.28
C LYS A 24 3.17 -10.76 -8.33
N LYS A 25 2.17 -11.51 -7.86
CA LYS A 25 2.17 -12.98 -7.95
C LYS A 25 2.33 -13.45 -9.40
N GLY A 26 3.31 -14.33 -9.61
CA GLY A 26 3.56 -14.97 -10.90
C GLY A 26 4.40 -14.14 -11.88
N THR A 27 4.94 -12.99 -11.47
CA THR A 27 5.92 -12.25 -12.29
C THR A 27 7.32 -12.83 -12.16
N SER A 28 8.18 -12.54 -13.15
CA SER A 28 9.61 -12.86 -13.09
C SER A 28 10.29 -12.13 -11.94
N GLU A 29 9.95 -10.86 -11.69
CA GLU A 29 10.53 -10.05 -10.61
C GLU A 29 10.37 -10.70 -9.23
N ARG A 30 9.15 -11.19 -8.92
CA ARG A 30 8.93 -11.93 -7.67
C ARG A 30 9.80 -13.18 -7.63
N GLY A 31 9.96 -13.87 -8.76
CA GLY A 31 10.88 -15.01 -8.90
C GLY A 31 12.34 -14.61 -8.63
N ASP A 32 12.79 -13.49 -9.19
CA ASP A 32 14.15 -12.98 -9.01
C ASP A 32 14.44 -12.68 -7.54
N ASP A 33 13.46 -12.21 -6.77
CA ASP A 33 13.65 -12.03 -5.32
C ASP A 33 13.82 -13.35 -4.57
N TRP A 34 13.10 -14.41 -4.95
CA TRP A 34 13.34 -15.75 -4.40
C TRP A 34 14.73 -16.29 -4.78
N GLU A 35 15.26 -15.91 -5.95
CA GLU A 35 16.62 -16.28 -6.37
C GLU A 35 17.66 -15.50 -5.54
N LYS A 36 17.50 -14.18 -5.41
CA LYS A 36 18.34 -13.35 -4.54
C LYS A 36 18.35 -13.85 -3.10
N LEU A 37 17.20 -14.27 -2.59
CA LEU A 37 17.07 -14.87 -1.27
C LEU A 37 17.91 -16.15 -1.15
N ALA A 38 17.81 -17.07 -2.12
CA ALA A 38 18.61 -18.28 -2.10
C ALA A 38 20.11 -17.99 -2.15
N VAL A 39 20.53 -17.01 -2.97
CA VAL A 39 21.92 -16.54 -3.04
C VAL A 39 22.38 -15.96 -1.69
N SER A 40 21.57 -15.08 -1.08
CA SER A 40 21.89 -14.46 0.22
C SER A 40 22.02 -15.50 1.33
N LEU A 41 21.06 -16.44 1.41
CA LEU A 41 21.10 -17.52 2.39
C LEU A 41 22.35 -18.38 2.24
N ASN A 42 22.73 -18.76 1.01
CA ASN A 42 23.94 -19.54 0.76
C ASN A 42 25.24 -18.77 1.08
N ALA A 43 25.21 -17.45 1.17
CA ALA A 43 26.35 -16.63 1.57
C ALA A 43 26.55 -16.56 3.09
N ILE A 44 25.57 -17.00 3.89
CA ILE A 44 25.64 -17.01 5.35
C ILE A 44 26.67 -18.07 5.82
N PRO A 45 27.69 -17.68 6.61
CA PRO A 45 28.72 -18.62 7.07
C PRO A 45 28.18 -19.66 8.06
N TYR A 46 27.29 -19.23 8.96
CA TYR A 46 26.64 -20.08 9.94
C TYR A 46 25.24 -19.55 10.27
N PRO A 47 24.21 -20.41 10.29
CA PRO A 47 24.25 -21.80 9.87
C PRO A 47 24.40 -21.91 8.33
N GLN A 48 25.08 -22.95 7.84
CA GLN A 48 25.45 -23.04 6.43
C GLN A 48 24.27 -23.49 5.56
N PHE A 49 23.85 -22.65 4.62
CA PHE A 49 22.83 -23.02 3.65
C PHE A 49 23.38 -23.75 2.41
N ARG A 50 22.58 -24.68 1.89
CA ARG A 50 22.75 -25.32 0.58
C ARG A 50 21.38 -25.46 -0.07
N VAL A 51 20.90 -24.33 -0.57
CA VAL A 51 19.53 -24.18 -1.09
C VAL A 51 19.54 -23.61 -2.50
N THR A 52 18.47 -23.88 -3.24
CA THR A 52 18.14 -23.26 -4.54
C THR A 52 16.87 -22.44 -4.38
N GLN A 53 16.59 -21.52 -5.30
CA GLN A 53 15.32 -20.77 -5.32
C GLN A 53 14.10 -21.68 -5.14
N ARG A 54 14.04 -22.80 -5.87
CA ARG A 54 12.97 -23.79 -5.76
C ARG A 54 12.85 -24.35 -4.34
N SER A 55 13.96 -24.80 -3.75
CA SER A 55 13.89 -25.40 -2.41
C SER A 55 13.50 -24.40 -1.32
N VAL A 56 13.90 -23.13 -1.45
CA VAL A 56 13.50 -22.08 -0.50
C VAL A 56 12.00 -21.81 -0.61
N ARG A 57 11.49 -21.66 -1.83
CA ARG A 57 10.06 -21.44 -2.07
C ARG A 57 9.19 -22.62 -1.63
N ASP A 58 9.61 -23.84 -1.92
CA ASP A 58 8.90 -25.06 -1.53
C ASP A 58 8.89 -25.23 0.01
N HIS A 59 10.01 -24.89 0.67
CA HIS A 59 10.09 -24.90 2.14
C HIS A 59 9.18 -23.86 2.76
N TYR A 60 9.20 -22.62 2.25
CA TYR A 60 8.27 -21.57 2.68
C TYR A 60 6.81 -22.02 2.56
N SER A 61 6.41 -22.58 1.41
CA SER A 61 5.04 -23.05 1.22
C SER A 61 4.63 -24.14 2.21
N THR A 62 5.58 -24.99 2.61
CA THR A 62 5.34 -26.03 3.61
C THR A 62 5.16 -25.41 5.00
N MET A 63 6.00 -24.44 5.38
CA MET A 63 5.88 -23.70 6.63
C MET A 63 4.56 -22.94 6.71
N GLU A 64 4.19 -22.22 5.65
CA GLU A 64 2.95 -21.47 5.54
C GLU A 64 1.73 -22.38 5.78
N LYS A 65 1.67 -23.53 5.11
CA LYS A 65 0.57 -24.49 5.27
C LYS A 65 0.49 -25.03 6.70
N ARG A 66 1.64 -25.37 7.29
CA ARG A 66 1.73 -25.83 8.69
C ARG A 66 1.17 -24.76 9.63
N ARG A 67 1.58 -23.50 9.47
CA ARG A 67 1.17 -22.39 10.33
C ARG A 67 -0.31 -22.03 10.18
N LYS A 68 -0.83 -21.98 8.95
CA LYS A 68 -2.26 -21.75 8.68
C LYS A 68 -3.12 -22.84 9.33
N LYS A 69 -2.69 -24.11 9.27
CA LYS A 69 -3.39 -25.22 9.92
C LYS A 69 -3.41 -25.10 11.44
N VAL A 70 -2.29 -24.75 12.07
CA VAL A 70 -2.22 -24.52 13.54
C VAL A 70 -3.19 -23.40 13.94
N ARG A 71 -3.16 -22.26 13.24
CA ARG A 71 -4.10 -21.15 13.51
C ARG A 71 -5.57 -21.54 13.36
N GLU A 72 -5.90 -22.38 12.39
CA GLU A 72 -7.27 -22.90 12.22
C GLU A 72 -7.68 -23.81 13.37
N GLU A 73 -6.79 -24.70 13.81
CA GLU A 73 -7.00 -25.61 14.95
C GLU A 73 -7.18 -24.82 16.26
N ASP A 74 -6.33 -23.84 16.53
CA ASP A 74 -6.43 -22.96 17.71
C ASP A 74 -7.74 -22.17 17.72
N ARG A 75 -8.12 -21.60 16.57
CA ARG A 75 -9.40 -20.89 16.43
C ARG A 75 -10.60 -21.81 16.65
N ALA A 76 -10.50 -23.08 16.24
CA ALA A 76 -11.57 -24.07 16.41
C ALA A 76 -11.64 -24.62 17.85
N SER A 77 -10.51 -24.70 18.54
CA SER A 77 -10.40 -25.21 19.91
C SER A 77 -11.10 -24.30 20.93
N GLY A 78 -11.13 -22.99 20.69
CA GLY A 78 -11.75 -22.01 21.59
C GLY A 78 -11.01 -21.85 22.92
N ILE A 79 -9.84 -22.48 23.06
CA ILE A 79 -8.89 -22.32 24.16
C ILE A 79 -7.91 -21.22 23.76
N ALA A 80 -7.45 -20.43 24.74
CA ALA A 80 -6.44 -19.41 24.51
C ALA A 80 -5.16 -20.07 23.93
N PRO A 81 -4.66 -19.62 22.77
CA PRO A 81 -3.42 -20.13 22.19
C PRO A 81 -2.25 -19.96 23.16
N GLU A 82 -1.30 -20.91 23.11
CA GLU A 82 0.00 -20.75 23.77
C GLU A 82 0.73 -19.52 23.19
N GLU A 83 1.60 -18.87 23.97
CA GLU A 83 2.32 -17.69 23.48
C GLU A 83 3.17 -18.07 22.25
N ASP A 84 2.87 -17.43 21.12
CA ASP A 84 3.56 -17.68 19.86
C ASP A 84 5.06 -17.36 19.97
N LYS A 85 5.90 -18.28 19.50
CA LYS A 85 7.34 -18.09 19.42
C LYS A 85 7.67 -16.99 18.41
N GLU A 86 8.86 -16.40 18.53
CA GLU A 86 9.34 -15.35 17.58
C GLU A 86 9.23 -15.81 16.12
N LEU A 87 9.59 -17.06 15.83
CA LEU A 87 9.48 -17.63 14.48
C LEU A 87 8.04 -17.65 13.97
N ASP A 88 7.11 -18.02 14.83
CA ASP A 88 5.68 -18.14 14.52
C ASP A 88 5.07 -16.77 14.23
N GLN A 89 5.39 -15.77 15.06
CA GLN A 89 4.95 -14.37 14.86
C GLN A 89 5.48 -13.81 13.53
N LEU A 90 6.77 -14.00 13.26
CA LEU A 90 7.40 -13.53 12.03
C LEU A 90 6.82 -14.22 10.79
N LEU A 91 6.51 -15.51 10.90
CA LEU A 91 5.87 -16.26 9.82
C LEU A 91 4.45 -15.76 9.56
N ASP A 92 3.68 -15.46 10.61
CA ASP A 92 2.32 -14.92 10.46
C ASP A 92 2.32 -13.53 9.81
N GLU A 93 3.19 -12.62 10.26
CA GLU A 93 3.35 -11.30 9.64
C GLU A 93 3.71 -11.44 8.15
N THR A 94 4.66 -12.33 7.84
CA THR A 94 5.08 -12.58 6.46
C THR A 94 3.93 -13.10 5.60
N ILE A 95 3.15 -14.07 6.12
CA ILE A 95 1.98 -14.61 5.43
C ILE A 95 0.95 -13.52 5.16
N GLU A 96 0.67 -12.67 6.15
CA GLU A 96 -0.29 -11.58 6.02
C GLU A 96 0.14 -10.56 4.95
N LEU A 97 1.43 -10.23 4.88
CA LEU A 97 1.97 -9.35 3.84
C LEU A 97 1.82 -9.92 2.43
N PHE A 98 2.04 -11.23 2.24
CA PHE A 98 1.79 -11.90 0.97
C PHE A 98 0.29 -11.91 0.61
N ASP A 99 -0.56 -12.29 1.56
CA ASP A 99 -2.00 -12.40 1.34
C ASP A 99 -2.62 -11.02 1.02
N GLU A 100 -2.19 -9.94 1.70
CA GLU A 100 -2.68 -8.59 1.44
C GLU A 100 -2.23 -8.06 0.07
N SER A 101 -0.95 -8.23 -0.28
CA SER A 101 -0.45 -7.80 -1.59
C SER A 101 -1.12 -8.56 -2.75
N ASP A 102 -1.31 -9.88 -2.59
CA ASP A 102 -1.98 -10.69 -3.60
C ASP A 102 -3.45 -10.26 -3.76
N LYS A 103 -4.16 -9.96 -2.66
CA LYS A 103 -5.55 -9.43 -2.70
C LYS A 103 -5.63 -8.09 -3.44
N ILE A 104 -4.76 -7.14 -3.11
CA ILE A 104 -4.74 -5.82 -3.77
C ILE A 104 -4.56 -6.01 -5.28
N THR A 105 -3.59 -6.85 -5.67
CA THR A 105 -3.28 -7.08 -7.07
C THR A 105 -4.44 -7.73 -7.83
N ASP A 106 -5.14 -8.67 -7.22
CA ASP A 106 -6.28 -9.34 -7.85
C ASP A 106 -7.52 -8.43 -7.93
N GLN A 107 -7.78 -7.60 -6.91
CA GLN A 107 -8.83 -6.58 -6.97
C GLN A 107 -8.57 -5.56 -8.08
N THR A 108 -7.33 -5.11 -8.27
CA THR A 108 -6.98 -4.20 -9.37
C THR A 108 -7.23 -4.83 -10.73
N LYS A 109 -6.86 -6.10 -10.94
CA LYS A 109 -7.15 -6.81 -12.19
C LYS A 109 -8.65 -6.93 -12.45
N GLN A 110 -9.43 -7.29 -11.43
CA GLN A 110 -10.89 -7.44 -11.57
C GLN A 110 -11.55 -6.14 -11.99
N LYS A 111 -11.16 -5.01 -11.37
CA LYS A 111 -11.64 -3.68 -11.77
C LYS A 111 -11.29 -3.34 -13.21
N GLN A 112 -10.04 -3.61 -13.63
CA GLN A 112 -9.61 -3.37 -15.02
C GLN A 112 -10.38 -4.24 -16.01
N GLU A 113 -10.65 -5.52 -15.69
CA GLU A 113 -11.41 -6.41 -16.55
C GLU A 113 -12.89 -5.98 -16.64
N GLU A 114 -13.48 -5.52 -15.54
CA GLU A 114 -14.84 -5.00 -15.51
C GLU A 114 -14.97 -3.69 -16.32
N GLU A 115 -14.00 -2.79 -16.20
CA GLU A 115 -13.92 -1.58 -17.01
C GLU A 115 -13.74 -1.89 -18.50
N ALA A 116 -12.88 -2.86 -18.84
CA ALA A 116 -12.69 -3.31 -20.22
C ALA A 116 -13.97 -3.90 -20.80
N LYS A 117 -14.69 -4.74 -20.04
CA LYS A 117 -16.00 -5.29 -20.45
C LYS A 117 -17.04 -4.19 -20.65
N LYS A 118 -17.12 -3.22 -19.73
CA LYS A 118 -18.01 -2.05 -19.86
C LYS A 118 -17.69 -1.22 -21.10
N ALA A 119 -16.40 -0.98 -21.37
CA ALA A 119 -15.97 -0.25 -22.56
C ALA A 119 -16.29 -1.00 -23.86
N GLU A 120 -16.07 -2.32 -23.89
CA GLU A 120 -16.42 -3.17 -25.02
C GLU A 120 -17.93 -3.21 -25.27
N GLU A 121 -18.73 -3.31 -24.20
CA GLU A 121 -20.18 -3.25 -24.29
C GLU A 121 -20.68 -1.91 -24.83
N MET A 122 -20.11 -0.78 -24.37
CA MET A 122 -20.42 0.54 -24.92
C MET A 122 -20.05 0.63 -26.41
N ARG A 123 -18.87 0.14 -26.80
CA ARG A 123 -18.45 0.11 -28.21
C ARG A 123 -19.42 -0.72 -29.06
N LYS A 124 -19.83 -1.90 -28.57
CA LYS A 124 -20.82 -2.76 -29.24
C LYS A 124 -22.16 -2.04 -29.37
N ARG A 125 -22.61 -1.36 -28.31
CA ARG A 125 -23.85 -0.57 -28.30
C ARG A 125 -23.85 0.55 -29.33
N SER A 126 -22.74 1.25 -29.50
CA SER A 126 -22.61 2.32 -30.50
C SER A 126 -22.58 1.82 -31.94
N LEU A 127 -22.16 0.57 -32.18
CA LEU A 127 -22.08 -0.05 -33.50
C LEU A 127 -23.36 -0.81 -33.90
N GLU A 128 -24.37 -0.83 -33.04
CA GLU A 128 -25.63 -1.51 -33.34
C GLU A 128 -26.44 -0.76 -34.38
N THR A 129 -27.01 -1.52 -35.32
CA THR A 129 -28.05 -0.99 -36.20
C THR A 129 -29.39 -0.92 -35.46
N PHE A 130 -30.31 -0.07 -35.91
CA PHE A 130 -31.63 0.10 -35.31
C PHE A 130 -32.41 -1.23 -35.14
N LYS A 131 -32.19 -2.21 -36.03
CA LYS A 131 -32.78 -3.56 -35.93
C LYS A 131 -32.16 -4.41 -34.83
N ASP A 132 -30.87 -4.25 -34.54
CA ASP A 132 -30.14 -5.04 -33.54
C ASP A 132 -30.44 -4.55 -32.11
N SER A 133 -30.53 -3.23 -31.93
CA SER A 133 -30.98 -2.64 -30.66
C SER A 133 -32.45 -2.95 -30.35
N ALA A 134 -33.30 -3.06 -31.38
CA ALA A 134 -34.71 -3.46 -31.21
C ALA A 134 -34.86 -4.95 -30.82
N LYS A 135 -34.01 -5.85 -31.34
CA LYS A 135 -34.03 -7.29 -30.97
C LYS A 135 -33.60 -7.54 -29.53
N ARG A 136 -32.63 -6.78 -29.01
CA ARG A 136 -32.19 -6.91 -27.61
C ARG A 136 -33.22 -6.41 -26.61
N ASN A 137 -33.86 -5.27 -26.90
CA ASN A 137 -34.96 -4.76 -26.07
C ASN A 137 -36.26 -5.58 -26.19
N ALA A 138 -36.40 -6.44 -27.20
CA ALA A 138 -37.55 -7.32 -27.37
C ALA A 138 -37.53 -8.55 -26.43
N ASP A 139 -36.37 -8.88 -25.83
CA ASP A 139 -36.25 -9.97 -24.85
C ASP A 139 -36.65 -9.52 -23.42
N GLU A 140 -36.65 -8.21 -23.15
CA GLU A 140 -37.10 -7.61 -21.88
C GLU A 140 -38.48 -6.92 -21.95
N GLN A 141 -39.09 -6.77 -23.14
CA GLN A 141 -40.43 -6.19 -23.27
C GLN A 141 -41.47 -7.19 -23.79
N PRO A 142 -42.66 -7.28 -23.15
CA PRO A 142 -43.76 -8.06 -23.71
C PRO A 142 -44.16 -7.48 -25.07
N LYS A 143 -44.32 -8.38 -26.06
CA LYS A 143 -44.64 -8.06 -27.46
C LYS A 143 -45.75 -7.02 -27.56
N LYS A 144 -45.45 -5.87 -28.18
CA LYS A 144 -46.40 -4.77 -28.40
C LYS A 144 -47.55 -5.20 -29.32
N GLY A 145 -48.71 -5.44 -28.71
CA GLY A 145 -50.00 -5.42 -29.40
C GLY A 145 -50.46 -3.97 -29.62
N ARG A 146 -51.06 -3.70 -30.79
CA ARG A 146 -51.71 -2.43 -31.13
C ARG A 146 -52.90 -2.18 -30.18
N ALA A 147 -52.83 -1.12 -29.36
CA ALA A 147 -53.89 -0.11 -29.20
C ALA A 147 -53.69 0.80 -27.97
N SER A 148 -54.09 2.06 -28.15
CA SER A 148 -54.64 2.98 -27.14
C SER A 148 -53.70 3.97 -26.43
N GLY A 149 -54.07 5.26 -26.53
CA GLY A 149 -53.41 6.45 -25.98
C GLY A 149 -53.17 6.55 -24.46
N PRO A 150 -53.72 5.72 -23.55
CA PRO A 150 -53.32 5.72 -22.14
C PRO A 150 -51.90 5.19 -21.91
N SER A 151 -51.39 4.32 -22.79
CA SER A 151 -50.08 3.67 -22.66
C SER A 151 -48.91 4.64 -22.95
N THR A 152 -49.11 5.63 -23.82
CA THR A 152 -48.05 6.59 -24.19
C THR A 152 -47.79 7.62 -23.09
N LEU A 153 -48.84 8.09 -22.40
CA LEU A 153 -48.68 9.03 -21.29
C LEU A 153 -48.02 8.38 -20.06
N ALA A 154 -48.34 7.12 -19.78
CA ALA A 154 -47.66 6.36 -18.73
C ALA A 154 -46.16 6.21 -19.04
N TYR A 155 -45.81 5.86 -20.27
CA TYR A 155 -44.41 5.76 -20.70
C TYR A 155 -43.66 7.11 -20.60
N LEU A 156 -44.29 8.22 -20.97
CA LEU A 156 -43.68 9.55 -20.86
C LEU A 156 -43.48 9.97 -19.39
N LYS A 157 -44.41 9.60 -18.51
CA LYS A 157 -44.31 9.87 -17.08
C LYS A 157 -43.17 9.04 -16.44
N ASP A 158 -43.14 7.74 -16.70
CA ASP A 158 -42.07 6.86 -16.21
C ASP A 158 -40.69 7.33 -16.70
N ARG A 159 -40.59 7.72 -17.98
CA ARG A 159 -39.35 8.26 -18.53
C ARG A 159 -38.94 9.57 -17.85
N ALA A 160 -39.89 10.46 -17.57
CA ALA A 160 -39.60 11.71 -16.87
C ALA A 160 -39.14 11.47 -15.42
N GLU A 161 -39.70 10.47 -14.74
CA GLU A 161 -39.27 10.07 -13.39
C GLU A 161 -37.87 9.45 -13.40
N VAL A 162 -37.56 8.61 -14.40
CA VAL A 162 -36.21 8.04 -14.57
C VAL A 162 -35.18 9.13 -14.91
N GLU A 163 -35.50 10.07 -15.82
CA GLU A 163 -34.59 11.19 -16.11
C GLU A 163 -34.41 12.12 -14.89
N ALA A 164 -35.45 12.31 -14.08
CA ALA A 164 -35.37 13.14 -12.87
C ALA A 164 -34.58 12.47 -11.73
N THR A 165 -34.60 11.14 -11.63
CA THR A 165 -33.80 10.39 -10.65
C THR A 165 -32.34 10.38 -11.05
N LEU A 166 -32.02 10.04 -12.31
CA LEU A 166 -30.66 10.11 -12.83
C LEU A 166 -30.02 11.48 -12.65
N LYS A 167 -30.77 12.56 -12.91
CA LYS A 167 -30.27 13.92 -12.72
C LYS A 167 -30.01 14.27 -11.25
N ARG A 168 -30.75 13.69 -10.31
CA ARG A 168 -30.46 13.86 -8.87
C ARG A 168 -29.19 13.11 -8.48
N ASP A 169 -29.04 11.87 -8.93
CA ASP A 169 -27.88 11.04 -8.63
C ASP A 169 -26.60 11.67 -9.21
N GLU A 170 -26.65 12.18 -10.45
CA GLU A 170 -25.52 12.93 -11.04
C GLU A 170 -25.13 14.16 -10.23
N LEU A 171 -26.10 14.90 -9.68
CA LEU A 171 -25.83 16.08 -8.86
C LEU A 171 -25.24 15.68 -7.49
N GLU A 172 -25.67 14.55 -6.94
CA GLU A 172 -25.13 14.02 -5.68
C GLU A 172 -23.69 13.53 -5.86
N ILE A 173 -23.39 12.80 -6.94
CA ILE A 173 -22.03 12.39 -7.28
C ILE A 173 -21.11 13.61 -7.43
N LYS A 174 -21.54 14.64 -8.17
CA LYS A 174 -20.77 15.88 -8.32
C LYS A 174 -20.51 16.59 -6.99
N ARG A 175 -21.47 16.57 -6.06
CA ARG A 175 -21.27 17.15 -4.71
C ARG A 175 -20.26 16.35 -3.89
N LEU A 176 -20.30 15.02 -3.97
CA LEU A 176 -19.35 14.15 -3.28
C LEU A 176 -17.93 14.32 -3.83
N GLU A 177 -17.78 14.41 -5.15
CA GLU A 177 -16.49 14.68 -5.80
C GLU A 177 -15.89 16.02 -5.35
N LEU A 178 -16.69 17.10 -5.34
CA LEU A 178 -16.25 18.41 -4.86
C LEU A 178 -15.85 18.37 -3.38
N ALA A 179 -16.61 17.66 -2.53
CA ALA A 179 -16.28 17.53 -1.12
C ALA A 179 -14.97 16.74 -0.90
N LEU A 180 -14.75 15.68 -1.68
CA LEU A 180 -13.52 14.90 -1.63
C LEU A 180 -12.31 15.75 -2.06
N GLN A 181 -12.46 16.51 -3.14
CA GLN A 181 -11.42 17.39 -3.65
C GLN A 181 -11.07 18.51 -2.65
N ALA A 182 -12.07 19.09 -1.97
CA ALA A 182 -11.84 20.06 -0.91
C ALA A 182 -11.04 19.46 0.25
N LYS A 183 -11.41 18.25 0.70
CA LYS A 183 -10.69 17.54 1.77
C LYS A 183 -9.25 17.19 1.39
N GLU A 184 -9.01 16.85 0.12
CA GLU A 184 -7.66 16.57 -0.39
C GLU A 184 -6.80 17.84 -0.47
N GLN A 185 -7.40 18.99 -0.84
CA GLN A 185 -6.72 20.28 -0.79
C GLN A 185 -6.39 20.71 0.63
N GLU A 186 -7.32 20.55 1.58
CA GLU A 186 -7.07 20.82 3.01
C GLU A 186 -5.94 19.94 3.54
N GLY A 187 -5.93 18.64 3.22
CA GLY A 187 -4.86 17.73 3.61
C GLY A 187 -3.49 18.13 3.05
N ARG A 188 -3.43 18.53 1.77
CA ARG A 188 -2.21 19.08 1.16
C ARG A 188 -1.74 20.36 1.84
N GLN A 189 -2.66 21.25 2.18
CA GLN A 189 -2.33 22.51 2.85
C GLN A 189 -1.79 22.26 4.26
N GLN A 190 -2.39 21.34 5.01
CA GLN A 190 -1.89 20.92 6.32
C GLN A 190 -0.47 20.31 6.24
N GLN A 191 -0.20 19.48 5.23
CA GLN A 191 1.16 18.94 5.01
C GLN A 191 2.17 20.05 4.71
N PHE A 192 1.80 21.01 3.86
CA PHE A 192 2.64 22.16 3.54
C PHE A 192 2.91 23.03 4.76
N ASP A 193 1.90 23.31 5.58
CA ASP A 193 2.04 24.08 6.82
C ASP A 193 2.93 23.36 7.84
N MET A 194 2.79 22.04 7.96
CA MET A 194 3.64 21.23 8.84
C MET A 194 5.11 21.25 8.39
N MET A 195 5.36 21.11 7.08
CA MET A 195 6.71 21.19 6.50
C MET A 195 7.33 22.58 6.70
N ASN A 196 6.55 23.65 6.50
CA ASN A 196 7.00 25.01 6.77
C ASN A 196 7.34 25.24 8.24
N LYS A 197 6.53 24.69 9.16
CA LYS A 197 6.82 24.76 10.60
C LYS A 197 8.13 24.04 10.93
N GLN A 198 8.30 22.81 10.45
CA GLN A 198 9.53 22.05 10.65
C GLN A 198 10.77 22.78 10.10
N THR A 199 10.65 23.40 8.93
CA THR A 199 11.73 24.19 8.32
C THR A 199 12.11 25.39 9.18
N ARG A 200 11.13 26.10 9.75
CA ARG A 200 11.37 27.20 10.69
C ARG A 200 12.07 26.73 11.96
N ASP A 201 11.63 25.60 12.52
CA ASP A 201 12.24 25.02 13.73
C ASP A 201 13.70 24.64 13.47
N ILE A 202 14.02 24.05 12.30
CA ILE A 202 15.40 23.74 11.90
C ILE A 202 16.24 25.01 11.75
N GLN A 203 15.71 26.07 11.12
CA GLN A 203 16.43 27.34 11.02
C GLN A 203 16.71 27.97 12.39
N GLN A 204 15.74 27.91 13.32
CA GLN A 204 15.95 28.41 14.68
C GLN A 204 17.01 27.61 15.43
N LEU A 205 17.00 26.28 15.31
CA LEU A 205 18.01 25.41 15.92
C LEU A 205 19.41 25.73 15.36
N GLN A 206 19.52 25.92 14.05
CA GLN A 206 20.79 26.28 13.40
C GLN A 206 21.30 27.65 13.88
N GLN A 207 20.43 28.64 14.03
CA GLN A 207 20.82 29.95 14.58
C GLN A 207 21.29 29.86 16.04
N GLN A 208 20.59 29.09 16.89
CA GLN A 208 21.01 28.87 18.28
C GLN A 208 22.38 28.19 18.35
N PHE A 209 22.61 27.16 17.53
CA PHE A 209 23.91 26.48 17.47
C PHE A 209 25.03 27.44 17.04
N MET A 210 24.77 28.28 16.05
CA MET A 210 25.74 29.28 15.58
C MET A 210 26.05 30.33 16.65
N GLN A 211 25.05 30.81 17.38
CA GLN A 211 25.24 31.73 18.51
C GLN A 211 26.02 31.09 19.66
N MET A 212 25.71 29.84 20.02
CA MET A 212 26.45 29.12 21.07
C MET A 212 27.92 28.93 20.69
N ASN A 213 28.20 28.57 19.44
CA ASN A 213 29.56 28.40 18.96
C ASN A 213 30.33 29.74 18.92
N ALA A 214 29.66 30.83 18.51
CA ALA A 214 30.24 32.17 18.55
C ALA A 214 30.57 32.64 19.97
N ASN A 215 29.67 32.42 20.93
CA ASN A 215 29.91 32.75 22.34
C ASN A 215 31.07 31.94 22.93
N MET A 216 31.16 30.64 22.60
CA MET A 216 32.25 29.79 23.08
C MET A 216 33.60 30.22 22.49
N MET A 217 33.63 30.56 21.20
CA MET A 217 34.82 31.12 20.55
C MET A 217 35.24 32.45 21.19
N GLN A 218 34.28 33.34 21.47
CA GLN A 218 34.56 34.62 22.12
C GLN A 218 35.11 34.43 23.54
N GLN A 219 34.55 33.48 24.30
CA GLN A 219 35.03 33.14 25.63
C GLN A 219 36.46 32.57 25.58
N HIS A 220 36.74 31.67 24.62
CA HIS A 220 38.07 31.13 24.43
C HIS A 220 39.09 32.23 24.04
N GLN A 221 38.69 33.17 23.19
CA GLN A 221 39.52 34.31 22.79
C GLN A 221 39.82 35.23 23.98
N GLN A 222 38.82 35.53 24.83
CA GLN A 222 39.00 36.30 26.06
C GLN A 222 39.95 35.60 27.05
N GLN A 223 39.80 34.29 27.24
CA GLN A 223 40.72 33.51 28.10
C GLN A 223 42.16 33.56 27.56
N THR A 224 42.33 33.47 26.24
CA THR A 224 43.65 33.51 25.60
C THR A 224 44.30 34.89 25.73
N LEU A 225 43.51 35.96 25.57
CA LEU A 225 43.98 37.33 25.79
C LEU A 225 44.36 37.57 27.27
N ALA A 226 43.53 37.11 28.21
CA ALA A 226 43.83 37.21 29.64
C ALA A 226 45.12 36.45 30.01
N LEU A 227 45.31 35.25 29.46
CA LEU A 227 46.53 34.45 29.66
C LEU A 227 47.77 35.16 29.08
N MET A 228 47.65 35.74 27.88
CA MET A 228 48.72 36.48 27.22
C MET A 228 49.08 37.76 27.99
N GLU A 229 48.09 38.48 28.52
CA GLU A 229 48.32 39.66 29.37
C GLU A 229 49.02 39.29 30.69
N LEU A 230 48.65 38.15 31.29
CA LEU A 230 49.33 37.61 32.46
C LEU A 230 50.79 37.30 32.14
N MET A 231 51.07 36.60 31.03
CA MET A 231 52.44 36.30 30.59
C MET A 231 53.26 37.56 30.31
N LYS A 232 52.67 38.62 29.74
CA LYS A 232 53.34 39.92 29.57
C LYS A 232 53.71 40.58 30.89
N LYS A 233 52.87 40.49 31.93
CA LYS A 233 53.17 41.02 33.27
C LYS A 233 54.30 40.26 33.97
N PHE A 234 54.47 38.96 33.68
CA PHE A 234 55.58 38.16 34.22
C PHE A 234 56.88 38.30 33.42
N ALA A 235 56.80 38.53 32.11
CA ALA A 235 57.97 38.73 31.24
C ALA A 235 58.58 40.15 31.29
N GLY A 236 57.89 41.11 31.93
CA GLY A 236 58.34 42.50 32.08
C GLY A 236 59.07 42.82 33.39
N LYS A 237 59.56 41.81 34.11
CA LYS A 237 60.47 41.96 35.27
C LYS A 237 61.88 41.56 34.91
#